data_AF-A0A968BXK8-F1
#
_entry.id   AF-A0A968BXK8-F1
#
_cell.length_a   1.000
_cell.length_b   1.000
_cell.length_c   1.000
_cell.angle_alpha   90.00
_cell.angle_beta   90.00
_cell.angle_gamma   90.00
#
_symmetry.space_group_name_H-M   'P 1'
#
loop_
_entity.id
_entity.type
_entity.pdbx_description
1 polymer ?
#
loop_
_entity_poly.entity_id
_entity_poly.type
_entity_poly.pdbx_seq_one_letter_code
_entity_poly.pdbx_strand_id
1 'polypeptide(L)'
;MSIAYCPLSDKLHSLVLKSDGETTTMEDLFAADRPLDEVTFALFDVETTGLSPTYGHRVCEIACLRLKAGMEAGRVEALVDPGRSISPGAYRVNRIEPEMLADAPAFETIAGAVLDLMQDAVLVAHNAPFDLGFLAME
;
A
#
# COMPACT_ATOMS: atom_id res chain seq x y z
N MET A 1 10.79 -8.52 -15.23
CA MET A 1 9.86 -7.89 -16.20
C MET A 1 8.50 -7.96 -15.58
N SER A 2 8.19 -7.00 -14.71
CA SER A 2 7.01 -7.08 -13.83
C SER A 2 5.82 -6.49 -14.59
N ILE A 3 4.88 -7.37 -14.92
CA ILE A 3 3.62 -7.08 -15.60
C ILE A 3 2.56 -6.93 -14.51
N ALA A 4 1.86 -5.80 -14.49
CA ALA A 4 0.64 -5.63 -13.72
C ALA A 4 -0.43 -6.60 -14.26
N TYR A 5 -0.99 -7.46 -13.39
CA TYR A 5 -2.01 -8.45 -13.77
C TYR A 5 -3.38 -8.05 -13.20
N CYS A 6 -4.39 -8.00 -14.07
CA CYS A 6 -5.80 -7.89 -13.74
C CYS A 6 -6.55 -8.94 -14.57
N PRO A 7 -7.16 -9.99 -13.96
CA PRO A 7 -7.95 -10.95 -14.71
C PRO A 7 -9.37 -10.42 -14.90
N LEU A 8 -9.77 -10.32 -16.17
CA LEU A 8 -11.13 -10.30 -16.73
C LEU A 8 -11.54 -8.99 -17.43
N SER A 9 -11.68 -9.11 -18.76
CA SER A 9 -12.51 -8.30 -19.67
C SER A 9 -11.97 -6.92 -20.11
N ASP A 10 -11.19 -6.90 -21.20
CA ASP A 10 -11.21 -5.99 -22.38
C ASP A 10 -11.57 -4.49 -22.25
N LYS A 11 -11.45 -3.87 -21.08
CA LYS A 11 -11.60 -2.42 -20.90
C LYS A 11 -10.51 -1.88 -19.98
N LEU A 12 -9.64 -1.07 -20.57
CA LEU A 12 -8.63 -0.23 -19.91
C LEU A 12 -9.21 0.49 -18.70
N HIS A 13 -8.86 0.04 -17.49
CA HIS A 13 -9.08 0.80 -16.26
C HIS A 13 -7.90 0.58 -15.31
N SER A 14 -6.90 1.46 -15.38
CA SER A 14 -5.94 1.72 -14.32
C SER A 14 -6.66 2.47 -13.20
N LEU A 15 -6.54 2.03 -11.94
CA LEU A 15 -7.12 2.76 -10.81
C LEU A 15 -6.07 3.72 -10.25
N VAL A 16 -6.35 5.02 -10.32
CA VAL A 16 -5.59 6.07 -9.63
C VAL A 16 -6.53 6.67 -8.59
N LEU A 17 -6.20 6.53 -7.30
CA LEU A 17 -6.92 7.17 -6.21
C LEU A 17 -6.13 8.41 -5.80
N LYS A 18 -6.74 9.59 -5.92
CA LYS A 18 -6.21 10.81 -5.31
C LYS A 18 -6.95 11.10 -4.01
N SER A 19 -6.25 11.65 -3.02
CA SER A 19 -6.72 11.91 -1.66
C SER A 19 -7.30 13.32 -1.44
N ASP A 20 -7.39 14.14 -2.49
CA ASP A 20 -7.70 15.57 -2.44
C ASP A 20 -9.20 15.87 -2.21
N GLY A 21 -10.07 14.85 -2.08
CA GLY A 21 -11.50 15.04 -1.83
C GLY A 21 -12.28 15.66 -3.01
N GLU A 22 -11.59 16.04 -4.08
CA GLU A 22 -12.17 16.40 -5.37
C GLU A 22 -12.22 15.18 -6.29
N THR A 23 -13.39 14.95 -6.89
CA THR A 23 -13.59 13.89 -7.89
C THR A 23 -12.83 14.25 -9.17
N THR A 24 -11.56 13.84 -9.29
CA THR A 24 -10.83 13.87 -10.57
C THR A 24 -11.30 12.67 -11.42
N THR A 25 -11.78 12.89 -12.64
CA THR A 25 -12.18 11.77 -13.51
C THR A 25 -10.94 11.01 -14.02
N MET A 26 -11.10 9.72 -14.35
CA MET A 26 -10.03 8.96 -15.02
C MET A 26 -9.59 9.63 -16.34
N GLU A 27 -10.51 10.33 -17.00
CA GLU A 27 -10.23 11.15 -18.18
C GLU A 27 -9.31 12.32 -17.84
N ASP A 28 -9.53 13.06 -16.74
CA ASP A 28 -8.65 14.17 -16.33
C ASP A 28 -7.25 13.69 -15.87
N LEU A 29 -7.15 12.46 -15.40
CA LEU A 29 -5.89 11.82 -15.03
C LEU A 29 -5.07 11.44 -16.27
N PHE A 30 -5.70 10.88 -17.30
CA PHE A 30 -5.03 10.49 -18.56
C PHE A 30 -4.98 11.58 -19.62
N ALA A 31 -5.85 12.59 -19.56
CA ALA A 31 -5.85 13.75 -20.46
C ALA A 31 -4.77 14.76 -20.07
N ALA A 32 -4.29 14.70 -18.84
CA ALA A 32 -3.16 15.48 -18.44
C ALA A 32 -1.90 14.85 -19.03
N ASP A 33 -1.39 15.48 -20.09
CA ASP A 33 -0.09 15.20 -20.71
C ASP A 33 1.03 15.63 -19.74
N ARG A 34 1.08 14.98 -18.57
CA ARG A 34 2.01 15.28 -17.49
C ARG A 34 3.27 14.46 -17.73
N PRO A 35 4.44 15.11 -17.79
CA PRO A 35 5.71 14.41 -17.71
C PRO A 35 5.78 13.50 -16.48
N LEU A 36 6.32 12.29 -16.63
CA LEU A 36 6.40 11.31 -15.54
C LEU A 36 7.22 11.82 -14.34
N ASP A 37 8.18 12.70 -14.59
CA ASP A 37 9.00 13.37 -13.59
C ASP A 37 8.27 14.48 -12.82
N GLU A 38 7.09 14.91 -13.27
CA GLU A 38 6.20 15.80 -12.53
C GLU A 38 5.20 15.05 -11.62
N VAL A 39 5.10 13.72 -11.77
CA VAL A 39 4.20 12.89 -10.97
C VAL A 39 4.88 12.49 -9.65
N THR A 40 4.11 12.57 -8.57
CA THR A 40 4.52 12.03 -7.27
C THR A 40 3.93 10.64 -7.09
N PHE A 41 4.75 9.67 -6.69
CA PHE A 41 4.36 8.29 -6.47
C PHE A 41 4.49 7.93 -5.00
N ALA A 42 3.62 7.04 -4.52
CA ALA A 42 3.78 6.34 -3.26
C ALA A 42 3.82 4.85 -3.56
N LEU A 43 5.01 4.26 -3.47
CA LEU A 43 5.22 2.84 -3.63
C LEU A 43 5.01 2.19 -2.27
N PHE A 44 4.18 1.17 -2.17
CA PHE A 44 3.88 0.55 -0.88
C PHE A 44 3.65 -0.95 -1.00
N ASP A 45 3.84 -1.62 0.12
CA ASP A 45 3.65 -3.06 0.31
C ASP A 45 3.30 -3.33 1.77
N VAL A 46 2.45 -4.32 2.02
CA VAL A 46 2.13 -4.77 3.39
C VAL A 46 2.35 -6.26 3.53
N GLU A 47 2.94 -6.65 4.66
CA GLU A 47 2.94 -8.04 5.09
C GLU A 47 1.85 -8.24 6.13
N THR A 48 1.16 -9.38 6.03
CA THR A 48 -0.09 -9.59 6.75
C THR A 48 -0.07 -10.90 7.51
N THR A 49 -0.86 -10.97 8.56
CA THR A 49 -1.00 -12.19 9.38
C THR A 49 -1.76 -13.33 8.67
N GLY A 50 -2.32 -13.08 7.47
CA GLY A 50 -3.02 -14.03 6.61
C GLY A 50 -3.67 -13.33 5.41
N LEU A 51 -4.51 -14.02 4.64
CA LEU A 51 -4.86 -13.59 3.28
C LEU A 51 -6.03 -12.60 3.14
N SER A 52 -6.71 -12.23 4.23
CA SER A 52 -7.93 -11.44 4.08
C SER A 52 -8.32 -10.71 5.37
N PRO A 53 -8.53 -9.38 5.29
CA PRO A 53 -8.86 -8.57 6.46
C PRO A 53 -10.31 -8.78 6.91
N THR A 54 -11.21 -9.22 6.02
CA THR A 54 -12.60 -9.55 6.40
C THR A 54 -12.71 -10.77 7.32
N TYR A 55 -11.68 -11.60 7.38
CA TYR A 55 -11.54 -12.68 8.37
C TYR A 55 -10.74 -12.26 9.61
N GLY A 56 -10.48 -10.97 9.79
CA GLY A 56 -9.73 -10.42 10.92
C GLY A 56 -8.22 -10.60 10.85
N HIS A 57 -7.65 -10.91 9.67
CA HIS A 57 -6.21 -10.77 9.48
C HIS A 57 -5.85 -9.28 9.48
N ARG A 58 -4.67 -8.97 10.03
CA ARG A 58 -4.15 -7.62 10.24
C ARG A 58 -2.79 -7.46 9.56
N VAL A 59 -2.38 -6.22 9.33
CA VAL A 59 -1.03 -5.84 8.89
C VAL A 59 -0.02 -6.12 10.01
N CYS A 60 1.14 -6.68 9.66
CA CYS A 60 2.27 -6.93 10.57
C CYS A 60 3.59 -6.33 10.09
N GLU A 61 3.65 -5.83 8.85
CA GLU A 61 4.72 -4.97 8.35
C GLU A 61 4.14 -4.05 7.29
N ILE A 62 4.69 -2.85 7.17
CA ILE A 62 4.43 -1.94 6.07
C ILE A 62 5.70 -1.25 5.61
N ALA A 63 5.85 -1.14 4.29
CA ALA A 63 6.79 -0.24 3.65
C ALA A 63 6.02 0.74 2.76
N CYS A 64 6.36 2.02 2.83
CA CYS A 64 5.85 3.06 1.95
C CYS A 64 6.98 4.03 1.59
N LEU A 65 7.22 4.24 0.30
CA LEU A 65 8.24 5.12 -0.25
C LEU A 65 7.58 6.16 -1.15
N ARG A 66 7.70 7.43 -0.78
CA ARG A 66 7.26 8.55 -1.61
C ARG A 66 8.38 8.96 -2.56
N LEU A 67 8.09 9.01 -3.86
CA LEU A 67 9.00 9.49 -4.90
C LEU A 67 8.45 10.75 -5.56
N LYS A 68 9.29 11.77 -5.72
CA LYS A 68 8.99 12.98 -6.49
C LYS A 68 10.13 13.21 -7.50
N ALA A 69 9.79 13.33 -8.78
CA ALA A 69 10.78 13.44 -9.86
C ALA A 69 11.84 12.32 -9.83
N GLY A 70 11.42 11.09 -9.51
CA GLY A 70 12.30 9.93 -9.38
C GLY A 70 13.19 9.92 -8.14
N MET A 71 13.09 10.91 -7.26
CA MET A 71 13.88 11.03 -6.03
C MET A 71 13.04 10.71 -4.79
N GLU A 72 13.64 10.07 -3.80
CA GLU A 72 13.00 9.80 -2.52
C GLU A 72 12.67 11.11 -1.79
N ALA A 73 11.39 11.26 -1.44
CA ALA A 73 10.84 12.41 -0.73
C ALA A 73 10.38 12.06 0.69
N GLY A 74 10.30 10.77 1.03
CA GLY A 74 9.94 10.28 2.35
C GLY A 74 9.73 8.77 2.36
N ARG A 75 9.87 8.16 3.53
CA ARG A 75 9.73 6.72 3.71
C ARG A 75 9.19 6.38 5.09
N VAL A 76 8.33 5.37 5.13
CA VAL A 76 7.97 4.61 6.33
C VAL A 76 8.32 3.15 6.04
N GLU A 77 9.00 2.52 6.99
CA GLU A 77 9.28 1.08 6.98
C GLU A 77 9.18 0.62 8.44
N ALA A 78 8.22 -0.23 8.74
CA ALA A 78 7.92 -0.61 10.11
C ALA A 78 7.31 -2.01 10.20
N LEU A 79 7.80 -2.78 11.16
CA LEU A 79 7.03 -3.86 11.75
C LEU A 79 5.89 -3.27 12.57
N VAL A 80 4.77 -3.99 12.64
CA VAL A 80 3.55 -3.56 13.31
C VAL A 80 3.08 -4.68 14.22
N ASP A 81 2.69 -4.38 15.47
CA ASP A 81 1.98 -5.35 16.30
C ASP A 81 0.55 -5.52 15.76
N PRO A 82 0.22 -6.68 15.16
CA PRO A 82 -1.11 -6.93 14.58
C PRO A 82 -2.16 -7.25 15.67
N GLY A 83 -1.77 -7.34 16.94
CA GLY A 83 -2.63 -7.78 18.04
C GLY A 83 -3.10 -9.24 17.92
N ARG A 84 -2.42 -10.06 17.10
CA ARG A 84 -2.79 -11.45 16.82
C ARG A 84 -1.63 -12.29 16.27
N SER A 85 -1.77 -13.61 16.29
CA SER A 85 -0.77 -14.52 15.72
C SER A 85 -0.74 -14.49 14.19
N ILE A 86 0.47 -14.56 13.62
CA ILE A 86 0.68 -14.82 12.19
C ILE A 86 0.28 -16.26 11.85
N SER A 87 -0.51 -16.44 10.79
CA SER A 87 -0.88 -17.77 10.31
C SER A 87 0.35 -18.52 9.77
N PRO A 88 0.40 -19.87 9.86
CA PRO A 88 1.49 -20.63 9.26
C PRO A 88 1.65 -20.41 7.76
N GLY A 89 0.58 -20.01 7.06
CA GLY A 89 0.61 -19.64 5.65
C GLY A 89 1.36 -18.35 5.39
N ALA A 90 1.04 -17.30 6.14
CA ALA A 90 1.73 -16.02 6.08
C ALA A 90 3.21 -16.14 6.43
N TYR A 91 3.54 -16.84 7.53
CA TYR A 91 4.93 -17.06 7.95
C TYR A 91 5.79 -17.74 6.87
N ARG A 92 5.22 -18.68 6.10
CA ARG A 92 5.97 -19.33 5.01
C ARG A 92 6.39 -18.37 3.90
N VAL A 93 5.69 -17.25 3.75
CA VAL A 93 5.94 -16.21 2.75
C VAL A 93 6.84 -15.13 3.32
N ASN A 94 6.40 -14.43 4.36
CA ASN A 94 7.04 -13.22 4.87
C ASN A 94 8.13 -13.46 5.92
N ARG A 95 8.16 -14.65 6.53
CA ARG A 95 9.15 -15.04 7.55
C ARG A 95 9.16 -14.14 8.80
N ILE A 96 8.08 -13.42 9.07
CA ILE A 96 7.96 -12.59 10.26
C ILE A 96 7.66 -13.49 11.46
N GLU A 97 8.55 -13.46 12.45
CA GLU A 97 8.43 -14.22 13.68
C GLU A 97 7.73 -13.38 14.77
N PRO A 98 6.93 -13.99 15.67
CA PRO A 98 6.25 -13.26 16.74
C PRO A 98 7.19 -12.39 17.59
N GLU A 99 8.44 -12.84 17.79
CA GLU A 99 9.47 -12.13 18.55
C GLU A 99 9.89 -10.82 17.89
N MET A 100 9.79 -10.72 16.55
CA MET A 100 10.07 -9.48 15.82
C MET A 100 9.00 -8.41 16.08
N LEU A 101 7.80 -8.83 16.48
CA LEU A 101 6.64 -7.96 16.67
C LEU A 101 6.41 -7.56 18.13
N ALA A 102 7.15 -8.15 19.07
CA ALA A 102 6.90 -7.99 20.51
C ALA A 102 6.95 -6.53 21.00
N ASP A 103 7.84 -5.73 20.42
CA ASP A 103 8.00 -4.30 20.73
C ASP A 103 7.56 -3.39 19.57
N ALA A 104 6.89 -3.96 18.56
CA ALA A 104 6.43 -3.19 17.41
C ALA A 104 5.23 -2.31 17.79
N PRO A 105 5.10 -1.09 17.22
CA PRO A 105 3.95 -0.24 17.46
C PRO A 105 2.67 -0.85 16.86
N ALA A 106 1.52 -0.52 17.43
CA ALA A 106 0.25 -0.76 16.77
C ALA A 106 0.10 0.11 15.51
N PHE A 107 -0.65 -0.34 14.51
CA PHE A 107 -0.73 0.33 13.20
C PHE A 107 -1.19 1.79 13.32
N GLU A 108 -2.11 2.06 14.24
CA GLU A 108 -2.68 3.38 14.50
C GLU A 108 -1.62 4.42 14.89
N THR A 109 -0.48 3.97 15.44
CA THR A 109 0.65 4.84 15.81
C THR A 109 1.40 5.36 14.57
N ILE A 110 1.42 4.60 13.48
CA ILE A 110 2.14 4.95 12.24
C ILE A 110 1.22 5.37 11.10
N ALA A 111 -0.10 5.14 11.23
CA ALA A 111 -1.10 5.39 10.19
C ALA A 111 -1.03 6.82 9.61
N GLY A 112 -0.83 7.82 10.47
CA GLY A 112 -0.69 9.22 10.03
C GLY A 112 0.50 9.43 9.09
N ALA A 113 1.67 8.88 9.44
CA ALA A 113 2.86 9.00 8.60
C ALA A 113 2.71 8.26 7.26
N VAL A 114 2.06 7.10 7.26
CA VAL A 114 1.74 6.35 6.04
C VAL A 114 0.80 7.16 5.14
N LEU A 115 -0.26 7.74 5.72
CA LEU A 115 -1.23 8.56 5.00
C LEU A 115 -0.56 9.80 4.39
N ASP A 116 0.31 10.48 5.14
CA ASP A 116 1.07 11.64 4.64
C ASP A 116 1.93 11.29 3.42
N LEU A 117 2.51 10.08 3.37
CA LEU A 117 3.27 9.62 2.20
C LEU A 117 2.39 9.27 1.01
N MET A 118 1.17 8.76 1.24
CA MET A 118 0.20 8.39 0.21
C MET A 118 -0.58 9.59 -0.33
N GLN A 119 -0.69 10.66 0.44
CA GLN A 119 -1.48 11.83 0.07
C GLN A 119 -0.97 12.49 -1.22
N ASP A 120 -1.88 12.78 -2.14
CA ASP A 120 -1.67 13.44 -3.43
C ASP A 120 -0.60 12.75 -4.29
N ALA A 121 -0.47 11.44 -4.14
CA ALA A 121 0.43 10.59 -4.91
C ALA A 121 -0.34 9.55 -5.71
N VAL A 122 0.26 9.11 -6.81
CA VAL A 122 -0.16 7.88 -7.50
C VAL A 122 0.32 6.70 -6.67
N LEU A 123 -0.62 5.90 -6.16
CA LEU A 123 -0.33 4.72 -5.36
C LEU A 123 0.12 3.55 -6.26
N VAL A 124 1.22 2.91 -5.90
CA VAL A 124 1.83 1.82 -6.68
C VAL A 124 2.16 0.65 -5.76
N ALA A 125 1.59 -0.51 -6.05
CA ALA A 125 1.88 -1.76 -5.35
C ALA A 125 1.78 -2.94 -6.34
N HIS A 126 2.43 -4.06 -6.03
CA HIS A 126 2.40 -5.23 -6.91
C HIS A 126 1.02 -5.90 -6.92
N ASN A 127 0.28 -5.83 -5.81
CA ASN A 127 -1.06 -6.38 -5.67
C ASN A 127 -2.00 -5.37 -4.99
N ALA A 128 -2.05 -4.14 -5.51
CA ALA A 128 -2.73 -3.01 -4.86
C ALA A 128 -4.13 -3.32 -4.27
N PRO A 129 -5.02 -4.12 -4.90
CA PRO A 129 -6.30 -4.47 -4.28
C PRO A 129 -6.17 -5.21 -2.94
N PHE A 130 -5.17 -6.06 -2.79
CA PHE A 130 -4.86 -6.75 -1.54
C PHE A 130 -4.33 -5.76 -0.50
N ASP A 131 -3.29 -5.00 -0.86
CA ASP A 131 -2.63 -4.08 0.06
C ASP A 131 -3.59 -3.00 0.57
N LEU A 132 -4.31 -2.33 -0.35
CA LEU A 132 -5.33 -1.33 -0.01
C LEU A 132 -6.50 -1.94 0.76
N GLY A 133 -6.85 -3.19 0.50
CA GLY A 133 -7.89 -3.90 1.23
C GLY A 133 -7.55 -4.04 2.72
N PHE A 134 -6.28 -4.28 3.05
CA PHE A 134 -5.80 -4.28 4.43
C PHE A 134 -5.76 -2.87 5.01
N LEU A 135 -5.13 -1.93 4.30
CA LEU A 135 -5.01 -0.54 4.77
C LEU A 135 -6.36 0.15 5.02
N ALA A 136 -7.42 -0.20 4.27
CA ALA A 136 -8.75 0.34 4.48
C ALA A 136 -9.49 -0.24 5.69
N MET A 137 -8.99 -1.33 6.28
CA MET A 137 -9.55 -2.01 7.45
C MET A 137 -8.75 -1.73 8.74
N GLU A 138 -7.55 -1.19 8.61
CA GLU A 138 -6.77 -0.61 9.73
C GLU A 138 -7.29 0.80 10.07
#